data_AF-A0A917SGU2-F1
#
_entry.id   AF-A0A917SGU2-F1
#
_cell.length_a   1.000
_cell.length_b   1.000
_cell.length_c   1.000
_cell.angle_alpha   90.00
_cell.angle_beta   90.00
_cell.angle_gamma   90.00
#
_symmetry.space_group_name_H-M   'P 1'
#
loop_
_entity.id
_entity.type
_entity.pdbx_description
1 polymer ?
#
loop_
_entity_poly.entity_id
_entity_poly.type
_entity_poly.pdbx_seq_one_letter_code
_entity_poly.pdbx_strand_id
1 'polypeptide(L)'
;MASHYPSSTEFRKHSENLKAVTAALVQIERAHKRAIREGDQPSELAIRKIHTLLLGVYAEARLRKIIEDPTGFNGRERELIWLEKSQDKRWSSTVDFAARRHYRVLAHQSLDEVLSTAALARVEDVSAILQHDLAPVITDRNRIAHGQWVWQLKSRSENQFTIDQSNFDYNYVALRARFRLLDLIGRLVNVLCVSEPTFDRDFSSLMQKIDEAKIDLDGSSYSTFASQLRSRGKVAHEVGSAPVVNGPVVGSSKRQRFLRRWLARRRSVDGAQD
;
A
#
# COMPACT_ATOMS: atom_id res chain seq x y z
N MET A 1 25.58 -4.56 22.83
CA MET A 1 25.81 -3.41 21.93
C MET A 1 24.53 -3.13 21.18
N ALA A 2 23.83 -2.03 21.49
CA ALA A 2 22.68 -1.61 20.69
C ALA A 2 23.20 -1.25 19.30
N SER A 3 22.88 -2.08 18.31
CA SER A 3 23.11 -1.76 16.90
C SER A 3 22.27 -0.52 16.57
N HIS A 4 22.89 0.65 16.59
CA HIS A 4 22.29 1.85 16.01
C HIS A 4 22.20 1.59 14.51
N TYR A 5 21.00 1.21 14.06
CA TYR A 5 20.72 1.13 12.63
C TYR A 5 21.07 2.50 12.02
N PRO A 6 21.92 2.55 10.98
CA PRO A 6 22.25 3.82 10.35
C PRO A 6 20.95 4.49 9.90
N SER A 7 20.83 5.80 10.12
CA SER A 7 19.64 6.58 9.75
C SER A 7 20.09 7.95 9.26
N SER A 8 19.73 8.29 8.02
CA SER A 8 19.89 9.64 7.49
C SER A 8 18.69 10.53 7.86
N THR A 9 18.86 11.85 7.80
CA THR A 9 17.76 12.80 8.00
C THR A 9 16.66 12.61 6.97
N GLU A 10 17.01 12.37 5.71
CA GLU A 10 16.04 12.16 4.62
C GLU A 10 15.29 10.83 4.79
N PHE A 11 15.98 9.75 5.17
CA PHE A 11 15.33 8.48 5.49
C PHE A 11 14.27 8.62 6.59
N ARG A 12 14.59 9.40 7.64
CA ARG A 12 13.65 9.67 8.74
C ARG A 12 12.43 10.44 8.24
N LYS A 13 12.62 11.52 7.48
CA LYS A 13 11.52 12.31 6.91
C LYS A 13 10.63 11.48 5.99
N HIS A 14 11.21 10.68 5.10
CA HIS A 14 10.44 9.80 4.23
C HIS A 14 9.73 8.68 4.99
N SER A 15 10.32 8.19 6.08
CA SER A 15 9.67 7.25 6.99
C SER A 15 8.46 7.88 7.69
N GLU A 16 8.56 9.13 8.15
CA GLU A 16 7.45 9.88 8.73
C GLU A 16 6.33 10.13 7.72
N ASN A 17 6.67 10.53 6.49
CA ASN A 17 5.71 10.70 5.39
C ASN A 17 4.97 9.38 5.08
N LEU A 18 5.68 8.27 4.94
CA LEU A 18 5.06 6.97 4.70
C LEU A 18 4.12 6.56 5.84
N LYS A 19 4.51 6.81 7.10
CA LYS A 19 3.65 6.57 8.27
C LYS A 19 2.37 7.41 8.21
N ALA A 20 2.48 8.69 7.88
CA ALA A 20 1.32 9.58 7.76
C ALA A 20 0.36 9.13 6.64
N VAL A 21 0.88 8.79 5.46
CA VAL A 21 0.07 8.27 4.34
C VAL A 21 -0.60 6.95 4.70
N THR A 22 0.11 6.05 5.38
CA THR A 22 -0.45 4.78 5.85
C THR A 22 -1.58 4.99 6.85
N ALA A 23 -1.43 5.96 7.77
CA ALA A 23 -2.48 6.32 8.71
C ALA A 23 -3.71 6.92 8.00
N ALA A 24 -3.51 7.75 6.98
CA ALA A 24 -4.58 8.30 6.16
C ALA A 24 -5.36 7.22 5.40
N LEU A 25 -4.66 6.24 4.81
CA LEU A 25 -5.28 5.08 4.17
C LEU A 25 -6.20 4.31 5.12
N VAL A 26 -5.79 4.10 6.37
CA VAL A 26 -6.64 3.46 7.39
C VAL A 26 -7.93 4.25 7.63
N GLN A 27 -7.88 5.59 7.64
CA GLN A 27 -9.08 6.41 7.81
C GLN A 27 -9.97 6.38 6.57
N ILE A 28 -9.39 6.46 5.38
CA ILE A 28 -10.15 6.36 4.13
C ILE A 28 -10.82 4.99 3.99
N GLU A 29 -10.15 3.90 4.35
CA GLU A 29 -10.77 2.58 4.40
C GLU A 29 -11.98 2.53 5.35
N ARG A 30 -11.88 3.17 6.52
CA ARG A 30 -12.97 3.23 7.50
C ARG A 30 -14.16 4.03 6.95
N ALA A 31 -13.88 5.18 6.34
CA ALA A 31 -14.89 6.02 5.70
C ALA A 31 -15.58 5.26 4.55
N HIS A 32 -14.81 4.56 3.71
CA HIS A 32 -15.34 3.76 2.61
C HIS A 32 -16.26 2.64 3.12
N LYS A 33 -15.81 1.89 4.13
CA LYS A 33 -16.62 0.86 4.81
C LYS A 33 -17.87 1.45 5.47
N ARG A 34 -17.84 2.71 5.92
CA ARG A 34 -19.03 3.39 6.45
C ARG A 34 -20.04 3.70 5.33
N ALA A 35 -19.60 4.33 4.24
CA ALA A 35 -20.48 4.63 3.11
C ALA A 35 -21.16 3.36 2.54
N ILE A 36 -20.40 2.26 2.38
CA ILE A 36 -20.94 0.96 1.94
C ILE A 36 -22.05 0.47 2.89
N ARG A 37 -21.81 0.58 4.21
CA ARG A 37 -22.73 0.11 5.26
C ARG A 37 -24.03 0.91 5.27
N GLU A 38 -23.93 2.22 5.09
CA GLU A 38 -25.05 3.16 5.07
C GLU A 38 -25.82 3.12 3.74
N GLY A 39 -25.24 2.51 2.70
CA GLY A 39 -25.83 2.51 1.36
C GLY A 39 -25.71 3.87 0.66
N ASP A 40 -24.87 4.76 1.16
CA ASP A 40 -24.62 6.09 0.59
C ASP A 40 -23.74 5.98 -0.66
N GLN A 41 -24.40 5.81 -1.80
CA GLN A 41 -23.75 5.66 -3.10
C GLN A 41 -22.92 6.89 -3.51
N PRO A 42 -23.41 8.15 -3.37
CA PRO A 42 -22.58 9.33 -3.63
C PRO A 42 -21.28 9.37 -2.83
N SER A 43 -21.34 9.15 -1.51
CA SER A 43 -20.13 9.13 -0.68
C SER A 43 -19.21 7.97 -1.04
N GLU A 44 -19.77 6.80 -1.35
CA GLU A 44 -19.00 5.63 -1.77
C GLU A 44 -18.21 5.91 -3.05
N LEU A 45 -18.83 6.50 -4.08
CA LEU A 45 -18.16 6.87 -5.33
C LEU A 45 -17.05 7.90 -5.11
N ALA A 46 -17.31 8.95 -4.32
CA ALA A 46 -16.31 9.95 -4.01
C ALA A 46 -15.11 9.33 -3.25
N ILE A 47 -15.39 8.51 -2.23
CA ILE A 47 -14.35 7.88 -1.41
C ILE A 47 -13.54 6.86 -2.23
N ARG A 48 -14.13 6.14 -3.18
CA ARG A 48 -13.38 5.25 -4.09
C ARG A 48 -12.29 6.02 -4.84
N LYS A 49 -12.60 7.19 -5.41
CA LYS A 49 -11.62 8.02 -6.13
C LYS A 49 -10.49 8.49 -5.21
N ILE A 50 -10.83 8.96 -4.00
CA ILE A 50 -9.83 9.35 -3.00
C ILE A 50 -8.98 8.16 -2.53
N HIS A 51 -9.58 6.99 -2.38
CA HIS A 51 -8.86 5.77 -2.01
C HIS A 51 -7.86 5.38 -3.11
N THR A 52 -8.28 5.36 -4.38
CA THR A 52 -7.37 5.13 -5.52
C THR A 52 -6.21 6.13 -5.55
N LEU A 53 -6.50 7.42 -5.35
CA LEU A 53 -5.48 8.47 -5.28
C LEU A 53 -4.44 8.16 -4.19
N LEU A 54 -4.90 7.82 -2.99
CA LEU A 54 -4.02 7.50 -1.86
C LEU A 54 -3.18 6.24 -2.08
N LEU A 55 -3.65 5.25 -2.84
CA LEU A 55 -2.84 4.08 -3.19
C LEU A 55 -1.59 4.49 -3.98
N GLY A 56 -1.73 5.39 -4.96
CA GLY A 56 -0.56 5.90 -5.70
C GLY A 56 0.31 6.83 -4.86
N VAL A 57 -0.26 7.63 -3.95
CA VAL A 57 0.53 8.42 -2.98
C VAL A 57 1.32 7.50 -2.04
N TYR A 58 0.74 6.39 -1.59
CA TYR A 58 1.43 5.37 -0.81
C TYR A 58 2.58 4.74 -1.60
N ALA A 59 2.36 4.33 -2.85
CA ALA A 59 3.40 3.77 -3.71
C ALA A 59 4.59 4.74 -3.85
N GLU A 60 4.30 6.03 -4.07
CA GLU A 60 5.35 7.05 -4.15
C GLU A 60 6.09 7.21 -2.81
N ALA A 61 5.36 7.41 -1.70
CA ALA A 61 5.98 7.55 -0.38
C ALA A 61 6.83 6.33 0.00
N ARG A 62 6.38 5.13 -0.40
CA ARG A 62 7.10 3.88 -0.18
C ARG A 62 8.41 3.84 -0.96
N LEU A 63 8.39 4.18 -2.24
CA LEU A 63 9.60 4.25 -3.07
C LEU A 63 10.63 5.21 -2.48
N ARG A 64 10.20 6.42 -2.13
CA ARG A 64 11.11 7.44 -1.58
C ARG A 64 11.83 6.96 -0.32
N LYS A 65 11.11 6.25 0.55
CA LYS A 65 11.72 5.62 1.73
C LYS A 65 12.76 4.56 1.36
N ILE A 66 12.49 3.74 0.33
CA ILE A 66 13.42 2.70 -0.14
C ILE A 66 14.69 3.32 -0.73
N ILE A 67 14.56 4.34 -1.57
CA ILE A 67 15.70 5.04 -2.20
C ILE A 67 16.62 5.63 -1.13
N GLU A 68 16.02 6.27 -0.12
CA GLU A 68 16.77 6.92 0.96
C GLU A 68 17.21 5.97 2.07
N ASP A 69 17.00 4.65 1.93
CA ASP A 69 17.50 3.69 2.92
C ASP A 69 19.04 3.77 2.99
N PRO A 70 19.63 3.99 4.17
CA PRO A 70 21.07 4.17 4.33
C PRO A 70 21.86 2.88 4.10
N THR A 71 21.20 1.73 4.12
CA THR A 71 21.82 0.41 3.85
C THR A 71 21.68 -0.02 2.39
N GLY A 72 20.81 0.65 1.63
CA GLY A 72 20.55 0.38 0.22
C GLY A 72 21.59 1.02 -0.71
N PHE A 73 21.25 2.19 -1.24
CA PHE A 73 22.02 2.85 -2.30
C PHE A 73 23.10 3.80 -1.77
N ASN A 74 24.12 4.06 -2.59
CA ASN A 74 25.05 5.17 -2.39
C ASN A 74 24.51 6.49 -2.98
N GLY A 75 25.19 7.61 -2.72
CA GLY A 75 24.73 8.93 -3.16
C GLY A 75 24.57 9.07 -4.67
N ARG A 76 25.48 8.49 -5.46
CA ARG A 76 25.44 8.55 -6.93
C ARG A 76 24.29 7.73 -7.50
N GLU A 77 24.05 6.54 -6.96
CA GLU A 77 22.91 5.70 -7.34
C GLU A 77 21.59 6.42 -7.05
N ARG A 78 21.45 7.03 -5.87
CA ARG A 78 20.25 7.84 -5.53
C ARG A 78 20.05 8.97 -6.52
N GLU A 79 21.09 9.72 -6.85
CA GLU A 79 21.01 10.82 -7.81
C GLU A 79 20.52 10.32 -9.18
N LEU A 80 21.10 9.22 -9.69
CA LEU A 80 20.68 8.62 -10.96
C LEU A 80 19.23 8.16 -10.94
N ILE A 81 18.77 7.55 -9.84
CA ILE A 81 17.35 7.19 -9.68
C ILE A 81 16.47 8.45 -9.68
N TRP A 82 16.89 9.52 -9.01
CA TRP A 82 16.13 10.77 -8.93
C TRP A 82 16.05 11.54 -10.24
N LEU A 83 17.01 11.36 -11.15
CA LEU A 83 16.99 11.96 -12.50
C LEU A 83 15.86 11.41 -13.38
N GLU A 84 15.33 10.23 -13.08
CA GLU A 84 14.18 9.69 -13.79
C GLU A 84 12.96 10.60 -13.66
N LYS A 85 12.32 10.92 -14.79
CA LYS A 85 11.24 11.91 -14.84
C LYS A 85 9.91 11.35 -14.35
N SER A 86 9.63 10.07 -14.59
CA SER A 86 8.36 9.45 -14.23
C SER A 86 8.52 8.46 -13.07
N GLN A 87 7.46 8.28 -12.28
CA GLN A 87 7.50 7.45 -11.09
C GLN A 87 7.69 5.97 -11.42
N ASP A 88 7.10 5.48 -12.50
CA ASP A 88 7.29 4.11 -13.00
C ASP A 88 8.74 3.84 -13.40
N LYS A 89 9.42 4.83 -14.02
CA LYS A 89 10.84 4.72 -14.35
C LYS A 89 11.71 4.75 -13.10
N ARG A 90 11.40 5.58 -12.10
CA ARG A 90 12.11 5.54 -10.81
C ARG A 90 12.04 4.18 -10.14
N TRP A 91 10.87 3.54 -10.14
CA TRP A 91 10.72 2.17 -9.62
C TRP A 91 11.58 1.16 -10.40
N SER A 92 11.56 1.25 -11.73
CA SER A 92 12.35 0.37 -12.60
C SER A 92 13.84 0.55 -12.37
N SER A 93 14.33 1.79 -12.36
CA SER A 93 15.74 2.11 -12.10
C SER A 93 16.17 1.71 -10.69
N THR A 94 15.28 1.82 -9.70
CA THR A 94 15.53 1.32 -8.34
C THR A 94 15.79 -0.19 -8.34
N VAL A 95 15.00 -0.97 -9.08
CA VAL A 95 15.21 -2.43 -9.19
C VAL A 95 16.47 -2.75 -9.97
N ASP A 96 16.77 -2.06 -11.07
CA ASP A 96 18.00 -2.27 -11.84
C ASP A 96 19.25 -2.02 -10.98
N PHE A 97 19.33 -0.87 -10.30
CA PHE A 97 20.46 -0.59 -9.40
C PHE A 97 20.55 -1.57 -8.25
N ALA A 98 19.42 -1.95 -7.66
CA ALA A 98 19.40 -2.92 -6.56
C ALA A 98 19.88 -4.31 -7.03
N ALA A 99 19.43 -4.77 -8.20
CA ALA A 99 19.86 -6.03 -8.79
C ALA A 99 21.35 -6.02 -9.13
N ARG A 100 21.86 -4.95 -9.75
CA ARG A 100 23.29 -4.80 -10.06
C ARG A 100 24.14 -4.85 -8.80
N ARG A 101 23.72 -4.18 -7.74
CA ARG A 101 24.41 -4.21 -6.45
C ARG A 101 24.38 -5.62 -5.85
N HIS A 102 23.19 -6.21 -5.77
CA HIS A 102 22.93 -7.52 -5.19
C HIS A 102 23.74 -8.63 -5.87
N TYR A 103 23.83 -8.61 -7.20
CA TYR A 103 24.57 -9.60 -8.00
C TYR A 103 25.97 -9.14 -8.39
N ARG A 104 26.44 -8.01 -7.87
CA ARG A 104 27.78 -7.41 -8.13
C ARG A 104 28.09 -7.22 -9.61
N VAL A 105 27.08 -6.81 -10.38
CA VAL A 105 27.18 -6.53 -11.82
C VAL A 105 27.66 -5.09 -12.02
N LEU A 106 28.64 -4.91 -12.90
CA LEU A 106 29.17 -3.58 -13.21
C LEU A 106 28.18 -2.81 -14.09
N ALA A 107 28.22 -1.47 -14.00
CA ALA A 107 27.27 -0.60 -14.70
C ALA A 107 27.29 -0.75 -16.24
N HIS A 108 28.42 -1.16 -16.82
CA HIS A 108 28.56 -1.36 -18.28
C HIS A 108 28.18 -2.76 -18.75
N GLN A 109 27.93 -3.70 -17.82
CA GLN A 109 27.58 -5.08 -18.14
C GLN A 109 26.07 -5.21 -18.27
N SER A 110 25.64 -6.12 -19.14
CA SER A 110 24.23 -6.49 -19.21
C SER A 110 23.89 -7.51 -18.12
N LEU A 111 22.67 -7.44 -17.57
CA LEU A 111 22.24 -8.36 -16.51
C LEU A 111 22.11 -9.80 -17.03
N ASP A 112 21.55 -9.97 -18.23
CA ASP A 112 21.34 -11.27 -18.89
C ASP A 112 22.65 -11.99 -19.24
N GLU A 113 23.74 -11.25 -19.43
CA GLU A 113 25.07 -11.83 -19.70
C GLU A 113 25.77 -12.35 -18.44
N VAL A 114 25.51 -11.74 -17.28
CA VAL A 114 26.26 -11.99 -16.04
C VAL A 114 25.49 -12.86 -15.06
N LEU A 115 24.17 -12.71 -14.98
CA LEU A 115 23.36 -13.42 -14.00
C LEU A 115 23.18 -14.89 -14.38
N SER A 116 23.11 -15.75 -13.37
CA SER A 116 22.58 -17.10 -13.57
C SER A 116 21.11 -17.03 -14.02
N THR A 117 20.64 -18.03 -14.77
CA THR A 117 19.25 -18.10 -15.24
C THR A 117 18.23 -17.90 -14.12
N ALA A 118 18.49 -18.47 -12.93
CA ALA A 118 17.61 -18.32 -11.78
C ALA A 118 17.60 -16.89 -11.21
N ALA A 119 18.77 -16.23 -11.14
CA ALA A 119 18.87 -14.85 -10.68
C ALA A 119 18.21 -13.88 -11.68
N LEU A 120 18.45 -14.09 -12.97
CA LEU A 120 17.85 -13.28 -14.03
C LEU A 120 16.32 -13.36 -13.99
N ALA A 121 15.78 -14.58 -13.93
CA ALA A 121 14.34 -14.80 -13.83
C ALA A 121 13.71 -14.06 -12.64
N ARG A 122 14.37 -14.03 -11.47
CA ARG A 122 13.87 -13.29 -10.30
C ARG A 122 13.80 -11.78 -10.55
N VAL A 123 14.81 -11.22 -11.21
CA VAL A 123 14.84 -9.77 -11.54
C VAL A 123 13.78 -9.44 -12.60
N GLU A 124 13.61 -10.32 -13.58
CA GLU A 124 12.56 -10.21 -14.60
C GLU A 124 11.16 -10.30 -13.99
N ASP A 125 10.93 -11.22 -13.06
CA ASP A 125 9.66 -11.34 -12.31
C ASP A 125 9.33 -10.06 -11.56
N VAL A 126 10.30 -9.50 -10.83
CA VAL A 126 10.11 -8.21 -10.13
C VAL A 126 9.78 -7.10 -11.14
N SER A 127 10.50 -7.04 -12.26
CA SER A 127 10.28 -6.04 -13.31
C SER A 127 8.90 -6.17 -13.95
N ALA A 128 8.46 -7.40 -14.21
CA ALA A 128 7.13 -7.69 -14.74
C ALA A 128 6.02 -7.24 -13.78
N ILE A 129 6.19 -7.49 -12.47
CA ILE A 129 5.24 -7.00 -11.45
C ILE A 129 5.19 -5.46 -11.43
N LEU A 130 6.34 -4.78 -11.54
CA LEU A 130 6.34 -3.30 -11.63
C LEU A 130 5.56 -2.80 -12.85
N GLN A 131 5.71 -3.45 -14.00
CA GLN A 131 5.06 -3.04 -15.24
C GLN A 131 3.57 -3.36 -15.27
N HIS A 132 3.18 -4.56 -14.83
CA HIS A 132 1.81 -5.05 -14.96
C HIS A 132 0.92 -4.67 -13.78
N ASP A 133 1.49 -4.55 -12.58
CA ASP A 133 0.69 -4.38 -11.36
C ASP A 133 0.84 -2.98 -10.74
N LEU A 134 2.06 -2.44 -10.70
CA LEU A 134 2.33 -1.14 -10.08
C LEU A 134 2.08 0.04 -11.04
N ALA A 135 2.54 -0.04 -12.29
CA ALA A 135 2.41 1.05 -13.25
C ALA A 135 0.95 1.51 -13.45
N PRO A 136 -0.07 0.62 -13.53
CA PRO A 136 -1.46 1.04 -13.60
C PRO A 136 -1.89 1.90 -12.40
N VAL A 137 -1.45 1.60 -11.18
CA VAL A 137 -1.76 2.39 -9.98
C VAL A 137 -1.18 3.81 -10.09
N ILE A 138 0.05 3.94 -10.60
CA ILE A 138 0.70 5.24 -10.82
C ILE A 138 -0.07 6.04 -11.88
N THR A 139 -0.46 5.39 -12.98
CA THR A 139 -1.26 6.01 -14.04
C THR A 139 -2.62 6.48 -13.51
N ASP A 140 -3.33 5.65 -12.76
CA ASP A 140 -4.65 5.97 -12.21
C ASP A 140 -4.56 7.15 -11.22
N ARG A 141 -3.54 7.16 -10.36
CA ARG A 141 -3.26 8.29 -9.46
C ARG A 141 -3.05 9.59 -10.25
N ASN A 142 -2.25 9.56 -11.32
CA ASN A 142 -1.99 10.76 -12.13
C ASN A 142 -3.28 11.26 -12.79
N ARG A 143 -4.07 10.37 -13.40
CA ARG A 143 -5.35 10.74 -14.01
C ARG A 143 -6.29 11.42 -13.01
N ILE A 144 -6.46 10.83 -11.82
CA ILE A 144 -7.34 11.39 -10.77
C ILE A 144 -6.83 12.75 -10.29
N ALA A 145 -5.52 12.89 -10.07
CA ALA A 145 -4.90 14.14 -9.63
C ALA A 145 -5.07 15.28 -10.66
N HIS A 146 -5.15 14.95 -11.94
CA HIS A 146 -5.43 15.90 -13.04
C HIS A 146 -6.93 16.10 -13.32
N GLY A 147 -7.83 15.64 -12.42
CA GLY A 147 -9.27 15.87 -12.57
C GLY A 147 -9.97 14.96 -13.58
N GLN A 148 -9.29 13.94 -14.11
CA GLN A 148 -9.85 12.99 -15.08
C GLN A 148 -10.70 11.91 -14.39
N TRP A 149 -11.80 12.30 -13.75
CA TRP A 149 -12.57 11.42 -12.87
C TRP A 149 -13.54 10.50 -13.62
N VAL A 150 -14.05 10.98 -14.75
CA VAL A 150 -15.03 10.28 -15.61
C VAL A 150 -14.45 10.07 -17.01
N TRP A 151 -13.97 11.14 -17.64
CA TRP A 151 -13.37 11.10 -18.97
C TRP A 151 -11.85 11.24 -18.86
N GLN A 152 -11.12 10.42 -19.62
CA GLN A 152 -9.65 10.46 -19.66
C GLN A 152 -9.19 11.32 -20.83
N LEU A 153 -8.06 12.00 -20.65
CA LEU A 153 -7.36 12.71 -21.73
C LEU A 153 -6.40 11.75 -22.43
N LYS A 154 -6.15 11.98 -23.72
CA LYS A 154 -5.14 11.22 -24.46
C LYS A 154 -3.75 11.56 -23.90
N SER A 155 -2.93 10.54 -23.70
CA SER A 155 -1.59 10.68 -23.08
C SER A 155 -0.62 11.61 -23.83
N ARG A 156 -0.85 11.85 -25.13
CA ARG A 156 -0.05 12.76 -25.98
C ARG A 156 -0.79 14.05 -26.35
N SER A 157 -2.01 14.24 -25.87
CA SER A 157 -2.87 15.38 -26.25
C SER A 157 -3.82 15.73 -25.10
N GLU A 158 -3.37 16.61 -24.21
CA GLU A 158 -4.15 17.06 -23.04
C GLU A 158 -5.40 17.87 -23.40
N ASN A 159 -5.58 18.22 -24.67
CA ASN A 159 -6.77 18.89 -25.19
C ASN A 159 -7.80 17.93 -25.84
N GLN A 160 -7.58 16.62 -25.79
CA GLN A 160 -8.45 15.62 -26.40
C GLN A 160 -8.82 14.52 -25.42
N PHE A 161 -10.11 14.21 -25.32
CA PHE A 161 -10.60 13.06 -24.56
C PHE A 161 -10.41 11.74 -25.32
N THR A 162 -10.32 10.65 -24.57
CA THR A 162 -10.47 9.28 -25.08
C THR A 162 -11.92 9.02 -25.48
N ILE A 163 -12.13 8.00 -26.32
CA ILE A 163 -13.48 7.59 -26.74
C ILE A 163 -14.22 6.95 -25.56
N ASP A 164 -13.50 6.16 -24.77
CA ASP A 164 -14.07 5.44 -23.63
C ASP A 164 -13.97 6.23 -22.32
N GLN A 165 -14.95 6.02 -21.44
CA GLN A 165 -14.90 6.49 -20.05
C GLN A 165 -13.82 5.76 -19.25
N SER A 166 -13.48 6.30 -18.08
CA SER A 166 -12.43 5.76 -17.24
C SER A 166 -12.66 4.29 -16.89
N ASN A 167 -11.67 3.44 -17.17
CA ASN A 167 -11.70 2.02 -16.85
C ASN A 167 -11.31 1.66 -15.39
N PHE A 168 -10.97 2.65 -14.56
CA PHE A 168 -10.45 2.45 -13.20
C PHE A 168 -11.50 2.64 -12.07
N ASP A 169 -12.77 2.27 -12.30
CA ASP A 169 -13.81 2.30 -11.25
C ASP A 169 -13.74 1.06 -10.36
N TYR A 170 -12.76 1.04 -9.47
CA TYR A 170 -12.56 -0.06 -8.54
C TYR A 170 -13.53 0.01 -7.35
N ASN A 171 -14.15 -1.12 -7.02
CA ASN A 171 -14.88 -1.27 -5.77
C ASN A 171 -13.91 -1.44 -4.57
N TYR A 172 -14.45 -1.43 -3.35
CA TYR A 172 -13.64 -1.50 -2.14
C TYR A 172 -12.75 -2.75 -2.05
N VAL A 173 -13.24 -3.92 -2.49
CA VAL A 173 -12.46 -5.17 -2.45
C VAL A 173 -11.26 -5.07 -3.37
N ALA A 174 -11.48 -4.62 -4.61
CA ALA A 174 -10.43 -4.41 -5.60
C ALA A 174 -9.36 -3.41 -5.13
N LEU A 175 -9.76 -2.35 -4.42
CA LEU A 175 -8.83 -1.35 -3.86
C LEU A 175 -8.03 -1.90 -2.68
N ARG A 176 -8.67 -2.68 -1.81
CA ARG A 176 -7.98 -3.35 -0.70
C ARG A 176 -6.95 -4.37 -1.20
N ALA A 177 -7.30 -5.14 -2.24
CA ALA A 177 -6.40 -6.07 -2.88
C ALA A 177 -5.19 -5.35 -3.50
N ARG A 178 -5.42 -4.23 -4.21
CA ARG A 178 -4.35 -3.35 -4.73
C ARG A 178 -3.45 -2.81 -3.62
N PHE A 179 -4.00 -2.37 -2.49
CA PHE A 179 -3.18 -1.95 -1.36
C PHE A 179 -2.26 -3.08 -0.86
N ARG A 180 -2.82 -4.28 -0.67
CA ARG A 180 -2.03 -5.46 -0.26
C ARG A 180 -0.93 -5.76 -1.28
N LEU A 181 -1.24 -5.71 -2.57
CA LEU A 181 -0.29 -5.90 -3.66
C LEU A 181 0.85 -4.87 -3.60
N LEU A 182 0.53 -3.59 -3.47
CA LEU A 182 1.53 -2.51 -3.35
C LEU A 182 2.44 -2.67 -2.13
N ASP A 183 1.89 -3.06 -0.98
CA ASP A 183 2.69 -3.31 0.23
C ASP A 183 3.66 -4.48 0.03
N LEU A 184 3.22 -5.55 -0.66
CA LEU A 184 4.06 -6.70 -0.97
C LEU A 184 5.15 -6.36 -2.00
N ILE A 185 4.82 -5.63 -3.07
CA ILE A 185 5.79 -5.10 -4.05
C ILE A 185 6.82 -4.24 -3.34
N GLY A 186 6.37 -3.29 -2.52
CA GLY A 186 7.25 -2.41 -1.76
C GLY A 186 8.07 -3.11 -0.68
N ARG A 187 7.70 -4.33 -0.26
CA ARG A 187 8.56 -5.19 0.58
C ARG A 187 9.59 -5.93 -0.27
N LEU A 188 9.17 -6.53 -1.38
CA LEU A 188 10.01 -7.27 -2.30
C LEU A 188 11.17 -6.40 -2.83
N VAL A 189 10.87 -5.20 -3.33
CA VAL A 189 11.90 -4.26 -3.79
C VAL A 189 12.79 -3.79 -2.64
N ASN A 190 12.24 -3.60 -1.45
CA ASN A 190 13.05 -3.19 -0.29
C ASN A 190 14.04 -4.29 0.12
N VAL A 191 13.62 -5.55 0.19
CA VAL A 191 14.54 -6.65 0.55
C VAL A 191 15.62 -6.86 -0.52
N LEU A 192 15.27 -6.71 -1.81
CA LEU A 192 16.25 -6.71 -2.91
C LEU A 192 17.31 -5.62 -2.71
N CYS A 193 16.90 -4.43 -2.26
CA CYS A 193 17.77 -3.27 -2.05
C CYS A 193 18.70 -3.43 -0.82
N VAL A 194 18.19 -3.93 0.30
CA VAL A 194 18.90 -3.84 1.60
C VAL A 194 19.56 -5.12 2.07
N SER A 195 19.16 -6.31 1.59
CA SER A 195 19.70 -7.57 2.12
C SER A 195 19.63 -8.73 1.14
N GLU A 196 20.78 -9.09 0.57
CA GLU A 196 20.88 -10.20 -0.38
C GLU A 196 20.37 -11.54 0.19
N PRO A 197 20.82 -11.99 1.38
CA PRO A 197 20.38 -13.27 1.93
C PRO A 197 18.88 -13.29 2.27
N THR A 198 18.31 -12.13 2.60
CA THR A 198 16.89 -12.02 2.92
C THR A 198 16.04 -12.08 1.65
N PHE A 199 16.47 -11.42 0.57
CA PHE A 199 15.77 -11.48 -0.71
C PHE A 199 15.69 -12.91 -1.21
N ASP A 200 16.82 -13.63 -1.27
CA ASP A 200 16.84 -15.00 -1.77
C ASP A 200 15.99 -15.97 -0.94
N ARG A 201 16.01 -15.82 0.39
CA ARG A 201 15.20 -16.64 1.31
C ARG A 201 13.70 -16.35 1.17
N ASP A 202 13.33 -15.07 1.08
CA ASP A 202 11.92 -14.66 1.19
C ASP A 202 11.22 -14.50 -0.17
N PHE A 203 11.97 -14.52 -1.29
CA PHE A 203 11.47 -14.29 -2.65
C PHE A 203 10.23 -15.13 -2.96
N SER A 204 10.33 -16.46 -2.86
CA SER A 204 9.23 -17.36 -3.21
C SER A 204 7.98 -17.14 -2.35
N SER A 205 8.15 -16.85 -1.06
CA SER A 205 7.01 -16.55 -0.17
C SER A 205 6.36 -15.21 -0.50
N LEU A 206 7.15 -14.20 -0.88
CA LEU A 206 6.62 -12.90 -1.30
C LEU A 206 5.89 -13.00 -2.63
N MET A 207 6.44 -13.73 -3.60
CA MET A 207 5.80 -13.98 -4.90
C MET A 207 4.46 -14.72 -4.73
N GLN A 208 4.42 -15.79 -3.93
CA GLN A 208 3.16 -16.48 -3.63
C GLN A 208 2.10 -15.53 -3.04
N LYS A 209 2.49 -14.66 -2.09
CA LYS A 209 1.56 -13.69 -1.49
C LYS A 209 1.11 -12.63 -2.49
N ILE A 210 1.95 -12.28 -3.46
CA ILE A 210 1.61 -11.38 -4.57
C ILE A 210 0.55 -12.04 -5.44
N ASP A 211 0.72 -13.31 -5.81
CA ASP A 211 -0.26 -14.06 -6.60
C ASP A 211 -1.59 -14.21 -5.88
N GLU A 212 -1.58 -14.50 -4.57
CA GLU A 212 -2.79 -14.51 -3.75
C GLU A 212 -3.49 -13.15 -3.71
N ALA A 213 -2.74 -12.05 -3.67
CA ALA A 213 -3.32 -10.71 -3.69
C ALA A 213 -3.94 -10.36 -5.05
N LYS A 214 -3.50 -11.01 -6.13
CA LYS A 214 -4.03 -10.80 -7.49
C LYS A 214 -5.45 -11.34 -7.68
N ILE A 215 -5.83 -12.37 -6.90
CA ILE A 215 -7.14 -13.04 -7.01
C ILE A 215 -8.31 -12.06 -6.87
N ASP A 216 -8.21 -11.10 -5.93
CA ASP A 216 -9.30 -10.16 -5.62
C ASP A 216 -9.18 -8.81 -6.39
N LEU A 217 -8.30 -8.70 -7.39
CA LEU A 217 -8.08 -7.43 -8.10
C LEU A 217 -9.26 -7.02 -8.97
N ASP A 218 -10.08 -7.96 -9.43
CA ASP A 218 -11.32 -7.66 -10.15
C ASP A 218 -12.44 -7.18 -9.21
N GLY A 219 -12.30 -7.42 -7.90
CA GLY A 219 -13.30 -7.13 -6.89
C GLY A 219 -14.59 -7.94 -7.05
N SER A 220 -14.53 -9.12 -7.67
CA SER A 220 -15.67 -10.03 -7.90
C SER A 220 -16.45 -10.36 -6.62
N SER A 221 -15.76 -10.45 -5.48
CA SER A 221 -16.39 -10.73 -4.17
C SER A 221 -17.06 -9.52 -3.50
N TYR A 222 -17.14 -8.36 -4.18
CA TYR A 222 -17.67 -7.12 -3.62
C TYR A 222 -19.15 -7.18 -3.23
N SER A 223 -20.01 -7.79 -4.06
CA SER A 223 -21.45 -7.87 -3.80
C SER A 223 -21.75 -8.62 -2.49
N THR A 224 -21.05 -9.73 -2.28
CA THR A 224 -21.08 -10.52 -1.04
C THR A 224 -20.55 -9.70 0.14
N PHE A 225 -19.40 -9.04 -0.02
CA PHE A 225 -18.81 -8.20 1.02
C PHE A 225 -19.75 -7.06 1.46
N ALA A 226 -20.32 -6.32 0.50
CA ALA A 226 -21.21 -5.20 0.78
C ALA A 226 -22.48 -5.66 1.52
N SER A 227 -23.06 -6.78 1.09
CA SER A 227 -24.24 -7.38 1.74
C SER A 227 -23.96 -7.77 3.19
N GLN A 228 -22.82 -8.41 3.46
CA GLN A 228 -22.39 -8.74 4.82
C GLN A 228 -22.13 -7.51 5.69
N LEU A 229 -21.61 -6.43 5.11
CA LEU A 229 -21.31 -5.20 5.85
C LEU A 229 -22.60 -4.46 6.24
N ARG A 230 -23.58 -4.42 5.34
CA ARG A 230 -24.89 -3.80 5.55
C ARG A 230 -25.72 -4.57 6.58
N SER A 231 -25.72 -5.91 6.54
CA SER A 231 -26.47 -6.72 7.51
C SER A 231 -25.97 -6.53 8.95
N ARG A 232 -24.65 -6.43 9.15
CA ARG A 232 -24.05 -6.13 10.46
C ARG A 232 -24.45 -4.75 11.01
N GLY A 233 -24.70 -3.78 10.12
CA GLY A 233 -25.17 -2.44 10.51
C GLY A 233 -26.60 -2.46 11.06
N LYS A 234 -27.49 -3.24 10.43
CA LYS A 234 -28.90 -3.35 10.85
C LYS A 234 -29.06 -3.99 12.23
N VAL A 235 -28.33 -5.08 12.50
CA VAL A 235 -28.35 -5.76 13.81
C VAL A 235 -27.87 -4.83 14.93
N ALA A 236 -26.86 -4.00 14.68
CA ALA A 236 -26.38 -3.04 15.68
C ALA A 236 -27.39 -1.91 15.97
N HIS A 237 -28.18 -1.51 14.96
CA HIS A 237 -29.23 -0.51 15.13
C HIS A 237 -30.45 -1.09 15.88
N GLU A 238 -30.87 -2.32 15.58
CA GLU A 238 -32.01 -2.97 16.25
C GLU A 238 -31.71 -3.30 17.72
N VAL A 239 -30.50 -3.74 18.05
CA VAL A 239 -30.09 -3.99 19.45
C VAL A 239 -29.94 -2.67 20.25
N GLY A 240 -29.71 -1.55 19.57
CA GLY A 240 -29.68 -0.20 20.16
C GLY A 240 -31.05 0.48 20.29
N SER A 241 -32.10 -0.06 19.66
CA SER A 241 -33.45 0.50 19.62
C SER A 241 -34.47 -0.30 20.46
N ALA A 242 -34.02 -1.23 21.31
CA ALA A 242 -34.90 -1.87 22.28
C ALA A 242 -35.56 -0.80 23.17
N PRO A 243 -36.89 -0.85 23.39
CA PRO A 243 -37.58 0.13 24.21
C PRO A 243 -36.99 0.11 25.62
N VAL A 244 -36.65 1.29 26.14
CA VAL A 244 -36.27 1.48 27.54
C VAL A 244 -37.49 1.14 28.38
N VAL A 245 -37.58 -0.12 28.82
CA VAL A 245 -38.49 -0.51 29.89
C VAL A 245 -37.93 0.13 31.15
N ASN A 246 -38.65 1.14 31.66
CA ASN A 246 -38.37 1.78 32.94
C ASN A 246 -38.50 0.75 34.07
N GLY A 247 -37.38 0.13 34.42
CA GLY A 247 -37.18 -0.69 35.61
C GLY A 247 -36.01 -0.13 36.44
N PRO A 248 -36.01 -0.33 37.77
CA PRO A 248 -35.25 0.51 38.69
C PRO A 248 -33.74 0.35 38.53
N VAL A 249 -33.05 1.48 38.68
CA VAL A 249 -31.60 1.67 38.54
C VAL A 249 -30.85 0.78 39.53
N VAL A 250 -30.14 -0.23 39.02
CA VAL A 250 -29.13 -0.98 39.77
C VAL A 250 -27.82 -1.06 38.97
N GLY A 251 -26.82 -0.31 39.44
CA GLY A 251 -25.41 -0.70 39.48
C GLY A 251 -24.68 -1.05 38.18
N SER A 252 -24.07 -0.05 37.56
CA SER A 252 -23.15 -0.13 36.41
C SER A 252 -21.78 -0.79 36.74
N SER A 253 -21.74 -2.11 36.96
CA SER A 253 -20.50 -2.82 37.33
C SER A 253 -19.63 -3.34 36.16
N LYS A 254 -20.12 -3.40 34.91
CA LYS A 254 -19.37 -4.09 33.83
C LYS A 254 -18.47 -3.19 32.96
N ARG A 255 -18.82 -1.92 32.74
CA ARG A 255 -17.99 -0.98 31.95
C ARG A 255 -16.73 -0.51 32.70
N GLN A 256 -16.78 -0.40 34.02
CA GLN A 256 -15.59 -0.04 34.83
C GLN A 256 -14.55 -1.17 34.93
N ARG A 257 -14.95 -2.45 34.80
CA ARG A 257 -14.00 -3.59 34.79
C ARG A 257 -13.19 -3.67 33.49
N PHE A 258 -13.76 -3.24 32.36
CA PHE A 258 -13.06 -3.25 31.07
C PHE A 258 -12.01 -2.13 30.98
N LEU A 259 -12.35 -0.92 31.46
CA LEU A 259 -11.39 0.20 31.53
C LEU A 259 -10.22 -0.07 32.49
N ARG A 260 -10.47 -0.75 33.62
CA ARG A 260 -9.40 -1.14 34.57
C ARG A 260 -8.48 -2.24 34.02
N ARG A 261 -9.01 -3.22 33.28
CA ARG A 261 -8.19 -4.25 32.61
C ARG A 261 -7.38 -3.72 31.42
N TRP A 262 -7.87 -2.69 30.73
CA TRP A 262 -7.15 -2.05 29.63
C TRP A 262 -6.00 -1.13 30.12
N LEU A 263 -6.22 -0.37 31.20
CA LEU A 263 -5.16 0.47 31.80
C LEU A 263 -4.07 -0.34 32.51
N ALA A 264 -4.39 -1.51 33.09
CA ALA A 264 -3.41 -2.38 33.72
C ALA A 264 -2.45 -3.07 32.73
N ARG A 265 -2.89 -3.36 31.49
CA ARG A 265 -2.04 -3.93 30.43
C ARG A 265 -1.08 -2.92 29.78
N ARG A 266 -1.30 -1.62 29.99
CA ARG A 266 -0.44 -0.56 29.44
C ARG A 266 0.68 -0.14 30.38
N ARG A 267 0.58 -0.44 31.69
CA ARG A 267 1.64 -0.17 32.68
C ARG A 267 2.65 -1.32 32.85
N SER A 268 2.42 -2.49 32.25
CA SER A 268 3.37 -3.61 32.29
C SER A 268 4.31 -3.68 31.07
N VAL A 269 4.22 -2.73 30.14
CA VAL A 269 5.06 -2.68 28.92
C VAL A 269 6.10 -1.55 28.99
N ASP A 270 5.90 -0.57 29.88
CA ASP A 270 6.83 0.56 30.09
C ASP A 270 7.75 0.36 31.32
N GLY A 271 7.90 -0.89 31.80
CA GLY A 271 8.67 -1.23 33.01
C GLY A 271 9.73 -2.33 32.82
N ALA A 272 10.21 -2.54 31.60
CA ALA A 272 11.29 -3.47 31.29
C ALA A 272 12.39 -2.77 30.48
N GLN A 273 13.06 -1.82 31.13
CA GLN A 273 14.43 -1.42 30.84
C GLN A 273 15.18 -1.50 32.18
N ASP A 274 15.93 -2.59 32.34
CA ASP A 274 17.22 -2.66 33.02
C ASP A 274 18.07 -3.63 32.20
#